data_AF-A0A9D5R0S2-F1
#
_entry.id   AF-A0A9D5R0S2-F1
#
_cell.length_a   1.000
_cell.length_b   1.000
_cell.length_c   1.000
_cell.angle_alpha   90.00
_cell.angle_beta   90.00
_cell.angle_gamma   90.00
#
_symmetry.space_group_name_H-M   'P 1'
#
loop_
_entity.id
_entity.type
_entity.pdbx_description
1 polymer ?
#
loop_
_entity_poly.entity_id
_entity_poly.type
_entity_poly.pdbx_seq_one_letter_code
_entity_poly.pdbx_strand_id
1 'polypeptide(L)'
;MSNPTFLSTSSSVSELVASLGREERLVAPQLPVWCFKKVTDIVEGIEMRLSNMAGGYLFEFAGVNWVSSEQLYLCGEFTDVAIQHELRSQTSGYAAKRFIKAKYKKQVREDFSIFRLQWMLFVVWQKCLSNADFRGKLLSIPEGVVLVEETTLDTGGTAQIWGCKNPELIAYRKELSERIKRWSGANLTKKALDLKINIETNSVRNIGTFEGQNNIGKILMICRRCLIEGIEPPIDRALLNSAHITILGNHITF
;
A
#
# COMPACT_ATOMS: atom_id res chain seq x y z
N MET A 1 -5.11 5.02 -32.11
CA MET A 1 -5.46 4.58 -30.74
C MET A 1 -4.42 5.18 -29.82
N SER A 2 -4.79 6.18 -29.05
CA SER A 2 -3.89 6.88 -28.12
C SER A 2 -3.46 5.91 -27.02
N ASN A 3 -2.16 5.71 -26.85
CA ASN A 3 -1.62 5.08 -25.66
C ASN A 3 -2.15 5.86 -24.44
N PRO A 4 -2.73 5.19 -23.43
CA PRO A 4 -2.98 5.87 -22.16
C PRO A 4 -1.60 6.30 -21.64
N THR A 5 -1.41 7.61 -21.50
CA THR A 5 -0.17 8.21 -21.04
C THR A 5 0.11 7.67 -19.64
N PHE A 6 1.05 6.74 -19.56
CA PHE A 6 1.56 6.26 -18.28
C PHE A 6 2.19 7.43 -17.54
N LEU A 7 1.71 7.69 -16.31
CA LEU A 7 2.33 8.68 -15.45
C LEU A 7 3.67 8.12 -14.99
N SER A 8 4.73 8.62 -15.60
CA SER A 8 6.09 8.26 -15.24
C SER A 8 6.48 8.97 -13.93
N THR A 9 7.58 8.57 -13.31
CA THR A 9 8.11 9.28 -12.13
C THR A 9 8.58 10.71 -12.43
N SER A 10 8.59 11.13 -13.71
CA SER A 10 8.80 12.53 -14.12
C SER A 10 7.53 13.38 -14.08
N SER A 11 6.37 12.78 -13.81
CA SER A 11 5.12 13.52 -13.62
C SER A 11 5.19 14.38 -12.36
N SER A 12 4.57 15.55 -12.44
CA SER A 12 4.42 16.44 -11.29
C SER A 12 3.60 15.78 -10.17
N VAL A 13 3.80 16.22 -8.93
CA VAL A 13 3.02 15.73 -7.78
C VAL A 13 1.52 15.90 -7.99
N SER A 14 1.09 17.01 -8.61
CA SER A 14 -0.32 17.26 -8.91
C SER A 14 -0.90 16.25 -9.91
N GLU A 15 -0.15 15.87 -10.94
CA GLU A 15 -0.58 14.84 -11.90
C GLU A 15 -0.67 13.46 -11.23
N LEU A 16 0.29 13.12 -10.37
CA LEU A 16 0.27 11.88 -9.61
C LEU A 16 -0.96 11.81 -8.67
N VAL A 17 -1.26 12.87 -7.95
CA VAL A 17 -2.46 12.93 -7.09
C VAL A 17 -3.75 12.87 -7.93
N ALA A 18 -3.80 13.56 -9.06
CA ALA A 18 -4.95 13.51 -9.97
C ALA A 18 -5.19 12.11 -10.56
N SER A 19 -4.20 11.22 -10.50
CA SER A 19 -4.29 9.82 -10.96
C SER A 19 -4.90 8.85 -9.94
N LEU A 20 -5.05 9.27 -8.68
CA LEU A 20 -5.69 8.46 -7.66
C LEU A 20 -7.14 8.16 -8.08
N GLY A 21 -7.56 6.92 -7.87
CA GLY A 21 -8.88 6.43 -8.25
C GLY A 21 -9.03 6.02 -9.71
N ARG A 22 -8.07 6.34 -10.59
CA ARG A 22 -8.07 5.90 -11.99
C ARG A 22 -7.64 4.45 -12.09
N GLU A 23 -8.37 3.66 -12.87
CA GLU A 23 -7.92 2.33 -13.27
C GLU A 23 -6.71 2.42 -14.20
N GLU A 24 -5.79 1.49 -14.03
CA GLU A 24 -4.57 1.38 -14.82
C GLU A 24 -4.41 -0.01 -15.39
N ARG A 25 -3.81 -0.04 -16.58
CA ARG A 25 -3.38 -1.24 -17.26
C ARG A 25 -1.88 -1.12 -17.52
N LEU A 26 -1.08 -1.71 -16.64
CA LEU A 26 0.38 -1.61 -16.68
C LEU A 26 0.96 -2.85 -17.37
N VAL A 27 1.45 -2.68 -18.60
CA VAL A 27 2.07 -3.77 -19.37
C VAL A 27 3.49 -4.00 -18.82
N ALA A 28 3.65 -5.05 -18.01
CA ALA A 28 4.84 -5.24 -17.19
C ALA A 28 6.17 -5.33 -17.98
N PRO A 29 6.24 -5.96 -19.17
CA PRO A 29 7.46 -5.95 -19.99
C PRO A 29 7.93 -4.56 -20.45
N GLN A 30 7.05 -3.55 -20.43
CA GLN A 30 7.32 -2.21 -20.97
C GLN A 30 7.70 -1.20 -19.89
N LEU A 31 7.63 -1.60 -18.61
CA LEU A 31 7.68 -0.68 -17.47
C LEU A 31 8.62 -1.23 -16.38
N PRO A 32 9.34 -0.36 -15.66
CA PRO A 32 10.17 -0.75 -14.52
C PRO A 32 9.32 -1.01 -13.27
N VAL A 33 8.46 -2.05 -13.33
CA VAL A 33 7.54 -2.37 -12.23
C VAL A 33 8.27 -3.05 -11.08
N TRP A 34 8.05 -2.53 -9.88
CA TRP A 34 8.40 -3.20 -8.62
C TRP A 34 7.09 -3.57 -7.93
N CYS A 35 6.75 -4.85 -7.92
CA CYS A 35 5.57 -5.33 -7.22
C CYS A 35 5.94 -5.93 -5.85
N PHE A 36 5.07 -5.71 -4.88
CA PHE A 36 5.20 -6.28 -3.53
C PHE A 36 3.84 -6.76 -3.03
N LYS A 37 3.86 -7.77 -2.17
CA LYS A 37 2.68 -8.34 -1.53
C LYS A 37 2.89 -8.50 -0.03
N LYS A 38 4.06 -8.98 0.36
CA LYS A 38 4.44 -9.28 1.74
C LYS A 38 5.45 -8.27 2.23
N VAL A 39 5.42 -8.01 3.52
CA VAL A 39 6.39 -7.16 4.20
C VAL A 39 7.84 -7.67 4.12
N THR A 40 8.01 -8.94 3.79
CA THR A 40 9.30 -9.62 3.64
C THR A 40 9.72 -9.83 2.18
N ASP A 41 8.96 -9.32 1.21
CA ASP A 41 9.38 -9.40 -0.20
C ASP A 41 10.67 -8.60 -0.41
N ILE A 42 11.62 -9.16 -1.15
CA ILE A 42 12.91 -8.52 -1.44
C ILE A 42 12.98 -8.25 -2.94
N VAL A 43 13.20 -7.00 -3.31
CA VAL A 43 13.34 -6.53 -4.70
C VAL A 43 14.67 -5.81 -4.82
N GLU A 44 15.56 -6.28 -5.69
CA GLU A 44 16.92 -5.70 -5.88
C GLU A 44 17.68 -5.50 -4.55
N GLY A 45 17.55 -6.45 -3.62
CA GLY A 45 18.18 -6.37 -2.29
C GLY A 45 17.43 -5.50 -1.26
N ILE A 46 16.31 -4.88 -1.63
CA ILE A 46 15.52 -4.03 -0.75
C ILE A 46 14.30 -4.80 -0.20
N GLU A 47 14.19 -4.93 1.14
CA GLU A 47 12.97 -5.43 1.78
C GLU A 47 11.82 -4.43 1.59
N MET A 48 10.73 -4.89 0.96
CA MET A 48 9.54 -4.15 0.56
C MET A 48 8.49 -4.07 1.68
N ARG A 49 8.93 -3.68 2.88
CA ARG A 49 8.05 -3.40 4.02
C ARG A 49 7.31 -2.07 3.80
N LEU A 50 6.39 -2.04 2.84
CA LEU A 50 5.70 -0.81 2.40
C LEU A 50 4.18 -0.90 2.51
N SER A 51 3.59 -2.09 2.71
CA SER A 51 2.14 -2.24 2.87
C SER A 51 1.61 -1.36 4.01
N ASN A 52 0.43 -0.77 3.80
CA ASN A 52 -0.32 -0.04 4.83
C ASN A 52 -0.67 -0.93 6.04
N MET A 53 -0.71 -2.25 5.87
CA MET A 53 -0.90 -3.21 6.96
C MET A 53 0.39 -3.53 7.73
N ALA A 54 1.55 -3.13 7.22
CA ALA A 54 2.85 -3.42 7.82
C ALA A 54 3.02 -2.66 9.14
N GLY A 55 3.27 -3.42 10.21
CA GLY A 55 3.79 -2.88 11.46
C GLY A 55 5.29 -2.56 11.39
N GLY A 56 5.84 -2.06 12.50
CA GLY A 56 7.26 -1.74 12.62
C GLY A 56 7.63 -0.29 12.29
N TYR A 57 6.65 0.52 11.91
CA TYR A 57 6.81 1.96 11.72
C TYR A 57 5.74 2.70 12.53
N LEU A 58 5.96 2.76 13.84
CA LEU A 58 5.10 3.50 14.75
C LEU A 58 5.08 4.98 14.34
N PHE A 59 3.90 5.58 14.32
CA PHE A 59 3.77 7.01 14.06
C PHE A 59 2.70 7.63 14.95
N GLU A 60 2.91 8.87 15.34
CA GLU A 60 1.98 9.64 16.16
C GLU A 60 1.04 10.44 15.24
N PHE A 61 -0.25 10.43 15.58
CA PHE A 61 -1.25 11.34 15.05
C PHE A 61 -2.38 11.54 16.07
N ALA A 62 -2.77 12.80 16.28
CA ALA A 62 -3.86 13.23 17.18
C ALA A 62 -3.68 12.78 18.65
N GLY A 63 -2.46 12.85 19.17
CA GLY A 63 -2.08 12.41 20.52
C GLY A 63 -1.99 10.90 20.67
N VAL A 64 -1.96 10.14 19.58
CA VAL A 64 -2.08 8.68 19.57
C VAL A 64 -1.01 8.04 18.71
N ASN A 65 -0.35 7.03 19.28
CA ASN A 65 0.59 6.19 18.54
C ASN A 65 -0.14 5.07 17.79
N TRP A 66 0.08 4.99 16.48
CA TRP A 66 -0.52 4.02 15.57
C TRP A 66 0.53 3.01 15.08
N VAL A 67 0.27 1.72 15.28
CA VAL A 67 1.23 0.67 14.87
C VAL A 67 1.18 0.38 13.37
N SER A 68 0.13 0.82 12.66
CA SER A 68 -0.01 0.67 11.21
C SER A 68 -0.92 1.74 10.61
N SER A 69 -0.68 2.11 9.34
CA SER A 69 -1.53 3.05 8.60
C SER A 69 -2.95 2.52 8.45
N GLU A 70 -3.12 1.20 8.26
CA GLU A 70 -4.43 0.57 8.15
C GLU A 70 -5.29 0.82 9.39
N GLN A 71 -4.76 0.81 10.60
CA GLN A 71 -5.58 1.05 11.80
C GLN A 71 -6.12 2.47 11.86
N LEU A 72 -5.27 3.49 11.63
CA LEU A 72 -5.75 4.88 11.58
C LEU A 72 -6.74 5.06 10.42
N TYR A 73 -6.43 4.49 9.25
CA TYR A 73 -7.32 4.53 8.10
C TYR A 73 -8.69 3.94 8.41
N LEU A 74 -8.75 2.75 9.02
CA LEU A 74 -9.99 2.10 9.42
C LEU A 74 -10.73 2.90 10.51
N CYS A 75 -10.04 3.57 11.44
CA CYS A 75 -10.74 4.42 12.40
C CYS A 75 -11.52 5.55 11.71
N GLY A 76 -10.99 6.15 10.64
CA GLY A 76 -11.72 7.15 9.85
C GLY A 76 -12.90 6.60 9.02
N GLU A 77 -13.03 5.27 8.90
CA GLU A 77 -14.14 4.58 8.23
C GLU A 77 -15.38 4.43 9.12
N PHE A 78 -15.23 4.64 10.43
CA PHE A 78 -16.30 4.53 11.42
C PHE A 78 -16.48 5.85 12.18
N THR A 79 -17.70 6.17 12.58
CA THR A 79 -18.00 7.29 13.48
C THR A 79 -18.17 6.84 14.94
N ASP A 80 -18.43 5.56 15.16
CA ASP A 80 -18.59 4.95 16.48
C ASP A 80 -17.23 4.81 17.19
N VAL A 81 -17.09 5.49 18.32
CA VAL A 81 -15.87 5.56 19.11
C VAL A 81 -15.48 4.20 19.73
N ALA A 82 -16.46 3.37 20.11
CA ALA A 82 -16.19 2.04 20.67
C ALA A 82 -15.58 1.12 19.60
N ILE A 83 -16.10 1.17 18.37
CA ILE A 83 -15.52 0.43 17.23
C ILE A 83 -14.09 0.90 16.96
N GLN A 84 -13.84 2.21 17.00
CA GLN A 84 -12.50 2.77 16.79
C GLN A 84 -11.52 2.31 17.89
N HIS A 85 -11.94 2.23 19.16
CA HIS A 85 -11.12 1.67 20.23
C HIS A 85 -10.84 0.17 20.03
N GLU A 86 -11.83 -0.62 19.60
CA GLU A 86 -11.63 -2.03 19.26
C GLU A 86 -10.60 -2.20 18.13
N LEU A 87 -10.70 -1.39 17.05
CA LEU A 87 -9.74 -1.39 15.94
C LEU A 87 -8.31 -1.08 16.40
N ARG A 88 -8.16 -0.05 17.23
CA ARG A 88 -6.87 0.38 17.77
C ARG A 88 -6.25 -0.68 18.70
N SER A 89 -7.06 -1.39 19.46
CA SER A 89 -6.58 -2.41 20.40
C SER A 89 -5.93 -3.62 19.74
N GLN A 90 -6.12 -3.80 18.43
CA GLN A 90 -5.54 -4.92 17.69
C GLN A 90 -4.03 -4.75 17.50
N THR A 91 -3.32 -5.89 17.44
CA THR A 91 -1.85 -5.93 17.32
C THR A 91 -1.34 -5.57 15.92
N SER A 92 -2.21 -5.55 14.91
CA SER A 92 -1.84 -5.23 13.53
C SER A 92 -3.02 -4.70 12.72
N GLY A 93 -2.72 -3.98 11.63
CA GLY A 93 -3.72 -3.58 10.64
C GLY A 93 -4.48 -4.76 10.04
N TYR A 94 -3.80 -5.88 9.81
CA TYR A 94 -4.44 -7.12 9.36
C TYR A 94 -5.49 -7.63 10.35
N ALA A 95 -5.14 -7.70 11.63
CA ALA A 95 -6.06 -8.14 12.69
C ALA A 95 -7.25 -7.17 12.84
N ALA A 96 -6.99 -5.86 12.82
CA ALA A 96 -8.03 -4.83 12.82
C ALA A 96 -9.03 -5.00 11.67
N LYS A 97 -8.53 -5.21 10.45
CA LYS A 97 -9.37 -5.44 9.27
C LYS A 97 -10.13 -6.76 9.35
N ARG A 98 -9.45 -7.84 9.71
CA ARG A 98 -10.02 -9.20 9.67
C ARG A 98 -11.06 -9.45 10.75
N PHE A 99 -10.81 -8.97 11.97
CA PHE A 99 -11.65 -9.31 13.12
C PHE A 99 -12.64 -8.22 13.49
N ILE A 100 -12.26 -6.95 13.36
CA ILE A 100 -13.09 -5.83 13.81
C ILE A 100 -13.85 -5.21 12.65
N LYS A 101 -13.18 -4.77 11.57
CA LYS A 101 -13.87 -4.22 10.39
C LYS A 101 -14.86 -5.23 9.79
N ALA A 102 -14.49 -6.50 9.68
CA ALA A 102 -15.39 -7.54 9.16
C ALA A 102 -16.64 -7.72 10.03
N LYS A 103 -16.50 -7.69 11.37
CA LYS A 103 -17.59 -7.76 12.34
C LYS A 103 -18.57 -6.58 12.18
N TYR A 104 -18.05 -5.38 11.94
CA TYR A 104 -18.82 -4.14 11.86
C TYR A 104 -19.00 -3.59 10.44
N LYS A 105 -18.98 -4.43 9.41
CA LYS A 105 -19.03 -3.98 8.00
C LYS A 105 -20.25 -3.11 7.67
N LYS A 106 -21.38 -3.31 8.36
CA LYS A 106 -22.64 -2.56 8.15
C LYS A 106 -22.63 -1.16 8.77
N GLN A 107 -21.67 -0.89 9.66
CA GLN A 107 -21.52 0.37 10.38
C GLN A 107 -20.48 1.30 9.73
N VAL A 108 -19.90 0.89 8.59
CA VAL A 108 -19.05 1.76 7.78
C VAL A 108 -19.88 2.96 7.32
N ARG A 109 -19.34 4.16 7.50
CA ARG A 109 -19.99 5.40 7.07
C ARG A 109 -20.20 5.43 5.56
N GLU A 110 -21.38 5.89 5.12
CA GLU A 110 -21.82 5.80 3.72
C GLU A 110 -20.95 6.63 2.76
N ASP A 111 -20.50 7.80 3.22
CA ASP A 111 -19.68 8.75 2.47
C ASP A 111 -18.19 8.39 2.44
N PHE A 112 -17.76 7.30 3.09
CA PHE A 112 -16.34 6.93 3.17
C PHE A 112 -15.69 6.80 1.79
N SER A 113 -16.43 6.26 0.82
CA SER A 113 -15.93 6.07 -0.54
C SER A 113 -15.55 7.37 -1.24
N ILE A 114 -16.13 8.51 -0.83
CA ILE A 114 -15.92 9.84 -1.40
C ILE A 114 -14.52 10.37 -1.04
N PHE A 115 -14.09 10.19 0.21
CA PHE A 115 -12.86 10.80 0.72
C PHE A 115 -11.72 9.81 1.04
N ARG A 116 -11.96 8.49 0.96
CA ARG A 116 -10.99 7.44 1.36
C ARG A 116 -9.58 7.58 0.76
N LEU A 117 -9.47 8.08 -0.47
CA LEU A 117 -8.17 8.20 -1.16
C LEU A 117 -7.36 9.34 -0.56
N GLN A 118 -7.99 10.50 -0.36
CA GLN A 118 -7.38 11.65 0.30
C GLN A 118 -7.07 11.34 1.77
N TRP A 119 -7.94 10.59 2.44
CA TRP A 119 -7.70 10.14 3.80
C TRP A 119 -6.50 9.19 3.90
N MET A 120 -6.39 8.19 3.02
CA MET A 120 -5.22 7.31 3.01
C MET A 120 -3.93 8.07 2.67
N LEU A 121 -3.98 9.01 1.71
CA LEU A 121 -2.83 9.87 1.39
C LEU A 121 -2.38 10.65 2.62
N PHE A 122 -3.32 11.29 3.33
CA PHE A 122 -3.05 11.98 4.57
C PHE A 122 -2.43 11.05 5.63
N VAL A 123 -3.02 9.87 5.86
CA VAL A 123 -2.54 8.90 6.85
C VAL A 123 -1.10 8.42 6.55
N VAL A 124 -0.80 8.11 5.29
CA VAL A 124 0.56 7.71 4.88
C VAL A 124 1.52 8.88 5.01
N TRP A 125 1.08 10.11 4.72
CA TRP A 125 1.88 11.31 4.90
C TRP A 125 2.22 11.57 6.39
N GLN A 126 1.26 11.45 7.30
CA GLN A 126 1.52 11.54 8.75
C GLN A 126 2.58 10.53 9.21
N LYS A 127 2.51 9.31 8.68
CA LYS A 127 3.54 8.29 8.93
C LYS A 127 4.91 8.72 8.39
N CYS A 128 4.98 9.35 7.22
CA CYS A 128 6.21 9.91 6.69
C CYS A 128 6.77 10.99 7.61
N LEU A 129 5.94 11.91 8.12
CA LEU A 129 6.39 12.98 9.01
C LEU A 129 6.92 12.46 10.34
N SER A 130 6.23 11.48 10.93
CA SER A 130 6.52 11.03 12.30
C SER A 130 7.49 9.83 12.39
N ASN A 131 7.83 9.15 11.28
CA ASN A 131 8.70 7.97 11.31
C ASN A 131 9.88 8.05 10.30
N ALA A 132 11.10 8.24 10.82
CA ALA A 132 12.31 8.38 10.01
C ALA A 132 12.69 7.10 9.22
N ASP A 133 12.49 5.92 9.80
CA ASP A 133 12.82 4.65 9.14
C ASP A 133 11.90 4.40 7.94
N PHE A 134 10.62 4.74 8.05
CA PHE A 134 9.67 4.66 6.95
C PHE A 134 10.04 5.64 5.83
N ARG A 135 10.43 6.88 6.17
CA ARG A 135 10.98 7.82 5.17
C ARG A 135 12.21 7.25 4.47
N GLY A 136 13.18 6.74 5.24
CA GLY A 136 14.39 6.13 4.70
C GLY A 136 14.08 4.97 3.76
N LYS A 137 13.10 4.15 4.13
CA LYS A 137 12.61 3.05 3.29
C LYS A 137 12.01 3.54 1.98
N LEU A 138 11.11 4.54 2.01
CA LEU A 138 10.53 5.10 0.78
C LEU A 138 11.60 5.72 -0.13
N LEU A 139 12.53 6.47 0.45
CA LEU A 139 13.63 7.11 -0.27
C LEU A 139 14.64 6.10 -0.85
N SER A 140 14.74 4.90 -0.27
CA SER A 140 15.58 3.81 -0.83
C SER A 140 15.05 3.25 -2.15
N ILE A 141 13.78 3.46 -2.48
CA ILE A 141 13.23 3.03 -3.76
C ILE A 141 13.81 3.90 -4.87
N PRO A 142 14.34 3.35 -5.97
CA PRO A 142 14.90 4.14 -7.06
C PRO A 142 13.87 5.04 -7.75
N GLU A 143 14.35 6.13 -8.35
CA GLU A 143 13.55 6.91 -9.30
C GLU A 143 13.25 6.08 -10.56
N GLY A 144 12.18 6.40 -11.29
CA GLY A 144 11.73 5.64 -12.47
C GLY A 144 10.83 4.46 -12.15
N VAL A 145 10.90 3.89 -10.94
CA VAL A 145 10.14 2.70 -10.56
C VAL A 145 8.65 2.97 -10.47
N VAL A 146 7.84 2.05 -11.00
CA VAL A 146 6.41 1.99 -10.67
C VAL A 146 6.14 0.90 -9.66
N LEU A 147 5.82 1.36 -8.47
CA LEU A 147 5.54 0.54 -7.32
C LEU A 147 4.10 0.02 -7.39
N VAL A 148 3.93 -1.29 -7.28
CA VAL A 148 2.62 -1.96 -7.39
C VAL A 148 2.36 -2.84 -6.18
N GLU A 149 1.22 -2.66 -5.52
CA GLU A 149 0.74 -3.65 -4.55
C GLU A 149 0.06 -4.81 -5.31
N GLU A 150 0.61 -6.02 -5.20
CA GLU A 150 0.15 -7.21 -5.91
C GLU A 150 -0.98 -7.90 -5.14
N THR A 151 -2.18 -7.94 -5.72
CA THR A 151 -3.41 -8.39 -5.06
C THR A 151 -4.18 -9.48 -5.82
N THR A 152 -3.54 -10.20 -6.76
CA THR A 152 -4.18 -11.23 -7.60
C THR A 152 -4.95 -12.26 -6.78
N LEU A 153 -4.35 -12.76 -5.71
CA LEU A 153 -4.94 -13.79 -4.85
C LEU A 153 -5.87 -13.22 -3.78
N ASP A 154 -6.01 -11.90 -3.70
CA ASP A 154 -6.87 -11.26 -2.72
C ASP A 154 -8.32 -11.25 -3.24
N THR A 155 -9.21 -11.75 -2.38
CA THR A 155 -10.66 -11.85 -2.65
C THR A 155 -11.46 -10.69 -2.06
N GLY A 156 -10.78 -9.75 -1.40
CA GLY A 156 -11.43 -8.57 -0.80
C GLY A 156 -11.95 -7.62 -1.88
N GLY A 157 -13.15 -7.07 -1.68
CA GLY A 157 -13.80 -6.17 -2.65
C GLY A 157 -13.08 -4.83 -2.94
N THR A 158 -11.95 -4.56 -2.28
CA THR A 158 -11.11 -3.37 -2.52
C THR A 158 -9.71 -3.72 -3.02
N ALA A 159 -9.44 -4.99 -3.36
CA ALA A 159 -8.13 -5.45 -3.82
C ALA A 159 -7.61 -4.68 -5.04
N GLN A 160 -8.47 -4.44 -6.04
CA GLN A 160 -8.12 -3.66 -7.24
C GLN A 160 -8.28 -2.15 -7.06
N ILE A 161 -8.80 -1.68 -5.91
CA ILE A 161 -8.74 -0.26 -5.57
C ILE A 161 -7.36 0.07 -5.02
N TRP A 162 -6.81 -0.77 -4.14
CA TRP A 162 -5.54 -0.50 -3.48
C TRP A 162 -4.32 -1.00 -4.24
N GLY A 163 -4.44 -2.15 -4.91
CA GLY A 163 -3.39 -2.75 -5.71
C GLY A 163 -3.86 -3.14 -7.12
N CYS A 164 -3.12 -4.05 -7.73
CA CYS A 164 -3.41 -4.61 -9.05
C CYS A 164 -3.33 -6.14 -9.06
N LYS A 165 -4.06 -6.76 -10.00
CA LYS A 165 -3.99 -8.18 -10.29
C LYS A 165 -3.15 -8.45 -11.54
N ASN A 166 -2.39 -9.53 -11.51
CA ASN A 166 -1.62 -10.07 -12.63
C ASN A 166 -1.54 -11.61 -12.50
N PRO A 167 -2.58 -12.33 -12.98
CA PRO A 167 -2.65 -13.80 -12.88
C PRO A 167 -1.49 -14.53 -13.57
N GLU A 168 -1.02 -14.01 -14.71
CA GLU A 168 0.09 -14.59 -15.48
C GLU A 168 1.40 -14.59 -14.67
N LEU A 169 1.71 -13.47 -14.03
CA LEU A 169 2.88 -13.37 -13.15
C LEU A 169 2.81 -14.37 -11.99
N ILE A 170 1.64 -14.51 -11.37
CA ILE A 170 1.46 -15.42 -10.23
C ILE A 170 1.56 -16.88 -10.66
N ALA A 171 1.01 -17.26 -11.81
CA ALA A 171 1.18 -18.59 -12.37
C ALA A 171 2.67 -18.90 -12.61
N TYR A 172 3.39 -17.98 -13.25
CA TYR A 172 4.82 -18.14 -13.50
C TYR A 172 5.64 -18.26 -12.20
N ARG A 173 5.42 -17.34 -11.23
CA ARG A 173 6.14 -17.37 -9.95
C ARG A 173 5.85 -18.64 -9.15
N LYS A 174 4.65 -19.19 -9.25
CA LYS A 174 4.29 -20.48 -8.65
C LYS A 174 5.13 -21.61 -9.25
N GLU A 175 5.22 -21.70 -10.57
CA GLU A 175 6.04 -22.71 -11.25
C GLU A 175 7.53 -22.55 -10.94
N LEU A 176 8.04 -21.32 -10.88
CA LEU A 176 9.42 -21.03 -10.50
C LEU A 176 9.71 -21.46 -9.06
N SER A 177 8.83 -21.14 -8.11
CA SER A 177 8.92 -21.60 -6.73
C SER A 177 9.01 -23.13 -6.64
N GLU A 178 8.13 -23.85 -7.34
CA GLU A 178 8.16 -25.33 -7.32
C GLU A 178 9.42 -25.90 -7.96
N ARG A 179 9.92 -25.26 -9.02
CA ARG A 179 11.21 -25.62 -9.64
C ARG A 179 12.36 -25.43 -8.66
N ILE A 180 12.44 -24.29 -7.98
CA ILE A 180 13.48 -24.03 -6.98
C ILE A 180 13.42 -25.09 -5.88
N LYS A 181 12.24 -25.37 -5.32
CA LYS A 181 12.09 -26.41 -4.28
C LYS A 181 12.58 -27.77 -4.73
N ARG A 182 12.30 -28.17 -5.98
CA ARG A 182 12.71 -29.47 -6.54
C ARG A 182 14.23 -29.58 -6.72
N TRP A 183 14.90 -28.50 -7.12
CA TRP A 183 16.30 -28.52 -7.54
C TRP A 183 17.29 -27.91 -6.54
N SER A 184 16.82 -27.42 -5.39
CA SER A 184 17.68 -26.76 -4.38
C SER A 184 18.62 -27.70 -3.62
N GLY A 185 18.57 -29.02 -3.88
CA GLY A 185 19.35 -30.03 -3.17
C GLY A 185 18.93 -30.19 -1.70
N ALA A 186 19.28 -31.31 -1.08
CA ALA A 186 18.90 -31.61 0.31
C ALA A 186 19.63 -30.75 1.37
N ASN A 187 20.56 -29.88 0.96
CA ASN A 187 21.50 -29.19 1.86
C ASN A 187 21.07 -27.77 2.28
N LEU A 188 19.96 -27.23 1.76
CA LEU A 188 19.46 -25.93 2.21
C LEU A 188 18.55 -26.08 3.44
N THR A 189 18.78 -25.22 4.44
CA THR A 189 17.79 -25.04 5.51
C THR A 189 16.50 -24.45 4.95
N LYS A 190 15.37 -24.70 5.62
CA LYS A 190 14.08 -24.11 5.23
C LYS A 190 14.14 -22.59 5.06
N LYS A 191 14.81 -21.89 5.99
CA LYS A 191 14.97 -20.43 5.96
C LYS A 191 15.78 -19.97 4.73
N ALA A 192 16.86 -20.66 4.39
CA ALA A 192 17.67 -20.36 3.22
C ALA A 192 16.89 -20.62 1.92
N LEU A 193 16.11 -21.70 1.86
CA LEU A 193 15.24 -22.01 0.73
C LEU A 193 14.14 -20.96 0.54
N ASP A 194 13.45 -20.56 1.62
CA ASP A 194 12.40 -19.53 1.58
C ASP A 194 12.97 -18.18 1.12
N LEU A 195 14.17 -17.81 1.58
CA LEU A 195 14.87 -16.60 1.12
C LEU A 195 15.22 -16.68 -0.37
N LYS A 196 15.74 -17.82 -0.83
CA LYS A 196 16.04 -18.03 -2.25
C LYS A 196 14.79 -17.91 -3.11
N ILE A 197 13.69 -18.56 -2.72
CA ILE A 197 12.40 -18.46 -3.43
C ILE A 197 11.93 -17.02 -3.48
N ASN A 198 12.03 -16.27 -2.36
CA ASN A 198 11.63 -14.88 -2.31
C ASN A 198 12.41 -14.03 -3.33
N ILE A 199 13.75 -14.08 -3.29
CA ILE A 199 14.60 -13.30 -4.19
C ILE A 199 14.35 -13.67 -5.65
N GLU A 200 14.36 -14.96 -5.99
CA GLU A 200 14.24 -15.44 -7.37
C GLU A 200 12.85 -15.20 -7.96
N THR A 201 11.79 -15.34 -7.16
CA THR A 201 10.43 -15.04 -7.66
C THR A 201 10.20 -13.54 -7.77
N ASN A 202 10.74 -12.73 -6.86
CA ASN A 202 10.61 -11.27 -6.89
C ASN A 202 11.54 -10.57 -7.89
N SER A 203 12.56 -11.25 -8.44
CA SER A 203 13.33 -10.77 -9.59
C SER A 203 12.51 -10.81 -10.89
N VAL A 204 11.55 -11.74 -10.99
CA VAL A 204 10.64 -11.84 -12.13
C VAL A 204 9.48 -10.87 -11.95
N ARG A 205 9.48 -9.78 -12.72
CA ARG A 205 8.49 -8.69 -12.60
C ARG A 205 7.92 -8.22 -13.94
N ASN A 206 8.50 -8.70 -15.04
CA ASN A 206 8.26 -8.26 -16.42
C ASN A 206 7.31 -9.20 -17.19
N ILE A 207 6.36 -9.85 -16.51
CA ILE A 207 5.42 -10.81 -17.12
C ILE A 207 3.99 -10.28 -17.00
N GLY A 208 3.22 -10.42 -18.08
CA GLY A 208 1.79 -10.13 -18.09
C GLY A 208 1.45 -8.65 -17.97
N THR A 209 0.25 -8.39 -17.45
CA THR A 209 -0.30 -7.04 -17.25
C THR A 209 -0.85 -6.92 -15.84
N PHE A 210 -0.55 -5.80 -15.18
CA PHE A 210 -1.18 -5.45 -13.91
C PHE A 210 -2.43 -4.60 -14.16
N GLU A 211 -3.57 -5.03 -13.61
CA GLU A 211 -4.86 -4.37 -13.76
C GLU A 211 -5.49 -4.01 -12.40
N GLY A 212 -5.80 -2.74 -12.22
CA GLY A 212 -6.33 -2.16 -10.99
C GLY A 212 -5.98 -0.67 -10.87
N GLN A 213 -6.42 -0.02 -9.80
CA GLN A 213 -6.16 1.41 -9.56
C GLN A 213 -4.81 1.68 -8.90
N ASN A 214 -4.23 0.68 -8.22
CA ASN A 214 -2.93 0.75 -7.55
C ASN A 214 -2.75 1.96 -6.60
N ASN A 215 -3.80 2.36 -5.88
CA ASN A 215 -3.75 3.59 -5.08
C ASN A 215 -2.67 3.55 -3.98
N ILE A 216 -2.34 2.39 -3.39
CA ILE A 216 -1.26 2.31 -2.40
C ILE A 216 0.09 2.59 -3.05
N GLY A 217 0.39 1.94 -4.18
CA GLY A 217 1.62 2.19 -4.93
C GLY A 217 1.77 3.67 -5.30
N LYS A 218 0.70 4.28 -5.83
CA LYS A 218 0.65 5.71 -6.16
C LYS A 218 0.88 6.61 -4.95
N ILE A 219 0.16 6.39 -3.85
CA ILE A 219 0.28 7.19 -2.61
C ILE A 219 1.71 7.14 -2.07
N LEU A 220 2.34 5.96 -2.05
CA LEU A 220 3.73 5.80 -1.60
C LEU A 220 4.70 6.59 -2.49
N MET A 221 4.50 6.55 -3.82
CA MET A 221 5.34 7.28 -4.77
C MET A 221 5.10 8.81 -4.73
N ILE A 222 3.87 9.25 -4.49
CA ILE A 222 3.53 10.66 -4.22
C ILE A 222 4.29 11.13 -2.97
N CYS A 223 4.16 10.41 -1.85
CA CYS A 223 4.84 10.76 -0.60
C CYS A 223 6.36 10.79 -0.79
N ARG A 224 6.93 9.80 -1.48
CA ARG A 224 8.37 9.77 -1.81
C ARG A 224 8.79 11.01 -2.60
N ARG A 225 8.02 11.41 -3.61
CA ARG A 225 8.33 12.60 -4.43
C ARG A 225 8.27 13.87 -3.58
N CYS A 226 7.23 14.03 -2.77
CA CYS A 226 7.08 15.14 -1.84
C CYS A 226 8.23 15.22 -0.82
N LEU A 227 8.71 14.08 -0.31
CA LEU A 227 9.90 14.03 0.57
C LEU A 227 11.17 14.53 -0.13
N ILE A 228 11.37 14.18 -1.42
CA ILE A 228 12.52 14.62 -2.21
C ILE A 228 12.45 16.11 -2.50
N GLU A 229 11.26 16.61 -2.86
CA GLU A 229 11.04 18.02 -3.20
C GLU A 229 10.90 18.93 -1.95
N GLY A 230 10.80 18.36 -0.75
CA GLY A 230 10.63 19.12 0.49
C GLY A 230 9.26 19.79 0.61
N ILE A 231 8.23 19.21 -0.01
CA ILE A 231 6.86 19.76 -0.03
C ILE A 231 5.86 18.79 0.62
N GLU A 232 4.67 19.30 0.95
CA GLU A 232 3.54 18.47 1.36
C GLU A 232 2.76 17.96 0.13
N PRO A 233 2.26 16.71 0.10
CA PRO A 233 1.33 16.26 -0.93
C PRO A 233 0.10 17.18 -0.98
N PRO A 234 -0.47 17.48 -2.16
CA PRO A 234 -1.66 18.32 -2.29
C PRO A 234 -2.91 17.55 -1.81
N ILE A 235 -3.06 17.47 -0.48
CA ILE A 235 -4.17 16.84 0.21
C ILE A 235 -5.38 17.78 0.14
N ASP A 236 -6.52 17.26 -0.28
CA ASP A 236 -7.77 18.01 -0.32
C ASP A 236 -8.36 18.18 1.10
N ARG A 237 -7.84 19.18 1.83
CA ARG A 237 -8.27 19.50 3.19
C ARG A 237 -9.72 19.96 3.26
N ALA A 238 -10.23 20.61 2.22
CA ALA A 238 -11.64 21.02 2.17
C ALA A 238 -12.55 19.79 2.14
N LEU A 239 -12.23 18.79 1.31
CA LEU A 239 -12.92 17.51 1.30
C LEU A 239 -12.83 16.80 2.66
N LEU A 240 -11.64 16.69 3.24
CA LEU A 240 -11.46 16.02 4.54
C LEU A 240 -12.20 16.73 5.69
N ASN A 241 -12.20 18.06 5.73
CA ASN A 241 -12.96 18.84 6.71
C ASN A 241 -14.47 18.67 6.52
N SER A 242 -14.96 18.65 5.27
CA SER A 242 -16.39 18.42 4.97
C SER A 242 -16.85 17.01 5.35
N ALA A 243 -15.93 16.04 5.40
CA ALA A 243 -16.20 14.68 5.84
C ALA A 243 -16.30 14.54 7.37
N HIS A 244 -16.10 15.60 8.17
CA HIS A 244 -16.27 15.55 9.64
C HIS A 244 -15.63 14.32 10.30
N ILE A 245 -14.38 14.00 9.91
CA ILE A 245 -13.70 12.78 10.35
C ILE A 245 -13.46 12.88 11.86
N THR A 246 -13.92 11.87 12.61
CA THR A 246 -13.64 11.73 14.03
C THR A 246 -12.65 10.60 14.27
N ILE A 247 -11.70 10.80 15.18
CA ILE A 247 -10.73 9.77 15.59
C ILE A 247 -10.74 9.69 17.12
N LEU A 248 -11.17 8.52 17.62
CA LEU A 248 -11.38 8.24 19.04
C LEU A 248 -12.25 9.31 19.73
N GLY A 249 -13.32 9.71 19.05
CA GLY A 249 -14.27 10.72 19.55
C GLY A 249 -13.86 12.18 19.32
N ASN A 250 -12.65 12.44 18.85
CA ASN A 250 -12.18 13.81 18.57
C ASN A 250 -12.41 14.17 17.10
N HIS A 251 -13.05 15.31 16.85
CA HIS A 251 -13.17 15.85 15.49
C HIS A 251 -11.79 16.32 15.00
N ILE A 252 -11.40 15.86 13.81
CA ILE A 252 -10.13 16.23 13.20
C ILE A 252 -10.35 17.44 12.30
N THR A 253 -9.50 18.45 12.45
CA THR A 253 -9.43 19.62 11.57
C THR A 253 -8.15 19.54 10.76
N PHE A 254 -8.28 19.76 9.45
CA PHE A 254 -7.22 19.67 8.47
C PHE A 254 -6.83 21.05 7.94
#